data_AF-A0A334AKG7-F1
#
_entry.id   AF-A0A334AKG7-F1
#
_cell.length_a   1.000
_cell.length_b   1.000
_cell.length_c   1.000
_cell.angle_alpha   90.00
_cell.angle_beta   90.00
_cell.angle_gamma   90.00
#
_symmetry.space_group_name_H-M   'P 1'
#
loop_
_entity.id
_entity.type
_entity.pdbx_description
1 polymer ?
#
loop_
_entity_poly.entity_id
_entity_poly.type
_entity_poly.pdbx_seq_one_letter_code
_entity_poly.pdbx_strand_id
1 'polypeptide(L)' 'MTDKVVLNGPLELKNNSEARVAYELMVLIANKEVGFTMAQNKNVADEQKSRDYWLKLYSQCHSVARGNEHVPQEN' A
#
# COMPACT_ATOMS: atom_id res chain seq x y z
N MET A 1 -22.58 21.11 -4.60
CA MET A 1 -23.27 19.87 -4.98
C MET A 1 -22.40 18.72 -4.48
N THR A 2 -22.88 17.95 -3.51
CA THR A 2 -22.15 16.80 -2.95
C THR A 2 -22.73 15.57 -3.62
N ASP A 3 -21.99 14.96 -4.54
CA ASP A 3 -22.43 13.72 -5.19
C ASP A 3 -22.67 12.66 -4.12
N LYS A 4 -23.93 12.25 -3.97
CA LYS A 4 -24.31 11.13 -3.12
C LYS A 4 -23.89 9.87 -3.86
N VAL A 5 -22.80 9.24 -3.41
CA VAL A 5 -22.42 7.90 -3.86
C VAL A 5 -23.48 6.92 -3.36
N VAL A 6 -24.40 6.55 -4.24
CA VAL A 6 -25.41 5.52 -3.97
C VAL A 6 -24.82 4.18 -4.40
N LEU A 7 -24.45 3.35 -3.43
CA LEU A 7 -24.02 1.98 -3.67
C LEU A 7 -25.27 1.11 -3.91
N ASN A 8 -25.66 0.94 -5.17
CA ASN A 8 -26.76 0.07 -5.56
C ASN A 8 -26.24 -1.35 -5.80
N GLY A 9 -26.56 -2.28 -4.90
CA GLY A 9 -26.29 -3.72 -5.04
C GLY A 9 -25.58 -4.34 -3.83
N PRO A 10 -25.57 -5.68 -3.71
CA PRO A 10 -24.79 -6.35 -2.67
C PRO A 10 -23.29 -6.04 -2.84
N LEU A 11 -22.63 -5.71 -1.73
CA LEU A 11 -21.20 -5.40 -1.70
C LEU A 11 -20.39 -6.65 -2.06
N GLU A 12 -19.95 -6.76 -3.32
CA GLU A 12 -19.09 -7.86 -3.76
C GLU A 12 -17.66 -7.66 -3.28
N LEU A 13 -17.32 -8.32 -2.17
CA LEU A 13 -15.94 -8.42 -1.70
C LEU A 13 -15.18 -9.42 -2.59
N LYS A 14 -14.54 -8.91 -3.66
CA LYS A 14 -13.67 -9.74 -4.50
C LYS A 14 -12.40 -10.10 -3.73
N ASN A 15 -12.24 -11.40 -3.45
CA ASN A 15 -11.07 -11.95 -2.73
C ASN A 15 -9.72 -11.60 -3.40
N ASN A 16 -9.70 -11.40 -4.71
CA ASN A 16 -8.50 -11.06 -5.49
C ASN A 16 -8.59 -9.67 -6.11
N SER A 17 -9.25 -8.72 -5.45
CA SER A 17 -9.26 -7.34 -5.93
C SER A 17 -7.85 -6.73 -5.94
N GLU A 18 -7.59 -5.81 -6.86
CA GLU A 18 -6.33 -5.04 -6.93
C GLU A 18 -5.98 -4.42 -5.57
N ALA A 19 -6.98 -3.87 -4.88
CA ALA A 19 -6.84 -3.29 -3.54
C ALA A 19 -6.40 -4.33 -2.50
N ARG A 20 -6.92 -5.56 -2.58
CA ARG A 20 -6.53 -6.64 -1.66
C ARG A 20 -5.09 -7.06 -1.89
N VAL A 21 -4.69 -7.27 -3.14
CA VAL A 21 -3.32 -7.62 -3.52
C VAL A 21 -2.36 -6.51 -3.10
N ALA A 22 -2.70 -5.24 -3.35
CA ALA A 22 -1.91 -4.10 -2.95
C ALA A 22 -1.70 -4.02 -1.43
N TYR A 23 -2.76 -4.24 -0.66
CA TYR A 23 -2.69 -4.27 0.81
C TYR A 23 -1.81 -5.41 1.33
N GLU A 24 -1.96 -6.63 0.78
CA GLU A 24 -1.14 -7.77 1.17
C GLU A 24 0.35 -7.54 0.85
N LEU A 25 0.64 -6.96 -0.32
CA LEU A 25 2.00 -6.61 -0.72
C LEU A 25 2.62 -5.54 0.21
N MET A 26 1.84 -4.50 0.55
CA MET A 26 2.24 -3.44 1.47
C MET A 26 2.62 -4.00 2.84
N VAL A 27 1.78 -4.88 3.41
CA VAL A 27 2.04 -5.52 4.71
C VAL A 27 3.27 -6.42 4.65
N LEU A 28 3.45 -7.18 3.55
CA LEU A 28 4.62 -8.02 3.35
C LEU A 28 5.92 -7.21 3.34
N ILE A 29 5.96 -6.11 2.59
CA ILE A 29 7.12 -5.23 2.48
C ILE A 29 7.43 -4.61 3.84
N ALA A 30 6.45 -3.97 4.47
CA ALA A 30 6.65 -3.30 5.75
C ALA A 30 7.14 -4.27 6.84
N ASN A 31 6.62 -5.50 6.90
CA ASN A 31 7.08 -6.51 7.84
C ASN A 31 8.51 -6.98 7.57
N LYS A 32 8.90 -7.13 6.29
CA LYS A 32 10.28 -7.46 5.93
C LYS A 32 11.24 -6.33 6.28
N GLU A 33 10.84 -5.09 6.08
CA GLU A 33 11.61 -3.92 6.49
C GLU A 33 11.74 -3.85 8.01
N VAL A 34 10.70 -4.12 8.80
CA VAL A 34 10.85 -4.15 10.26
C VAL A 34 11.80 -5.26 10.70
N GLY A 35 11.63 -6.48 10.18
CA GLY A 35 12.44 -7.63 10.57
C GLY A 35 13.91 -7.52 10.17
N PHE A 36 14.20 -6.97 8.98
CA PHE A 36 15.57 -6.82 8.46
C PHE A 36 16.25 -5.55 8.97
N THR A 37 15.49 -4.46 9.15
CA THR A 37 16.05 -3.12 9.39
C THR A 37 15.97 -2.65 10.84
N MET A 38 15.11 -3.19 11.71
CA MET A 38 15.17 -2.89 13.16
C MET A 38 16.51 -3.30 13.79
N ALA A 39 17.18 -4.32 13.23
CA ALA A 39 18.49 -4.76 13.69
C ALA A 39 19.63 -3.82 13.27
N GLN A 40 19.44 -2.96 12.26
CA GLN A 40 20.52 -2.16 11.68
C GLN A 40 20.22 -0.65 11.48
N ASN A 41 18.97 -0.21 11.50
CA ASN A 41 18.60 1.14 11.09
C ASN A 41 17.34 1.65 11.81
N LYS A 42 17.55 2.47 12.83
CA LYS A 42 16.50 3.06 13.70
C LYS A 42 15.50 3.95 12.95
N ASN A 43 15.92 4.52 11.82
CA ASN A 43 15.14 5.48 11.03
C ASN A 43 13.92 4.85 10.36
N VAL A 44 14.02 3.59 9.89
CA VAL A 44 12.91 2.90 9.22
C VAL A 44 11.75 2.67 10.19
N ALA A 45 12.06 2.35 11.45
CA ALA A 45 11.05 2.18 12.50
C ALA A 45 10.29 3.47 12.81
N ASP A 46 10.94 4.62 12.69
CA ASP A 46 10.31 5.92 12.90
C ASP A 46 9.50 6.36 11.68
N GLU A 47 9.96 6.08 10.46
CA GLU A 47 9.21 6.35 9.23
C GLU A 47 7.90 5.57 9.15
N GLN A 48 7.87 4.31 9.60
CA GLN A 48 6.65 3.49 9.64
C GLN A 48 5.60 3.98 10.65
N LYS A 49 5.94 4.92 11.54
CA LYS A 49 4.95 5.61 12.39
C LYS A 49 4.17 6.67 11.61
N SER A 50 4.72 7.14 10.49
CA SER A 50 4.08 8.17 9.67
C SER A 50 2.98 7.59 8.80
N ARG A 51 1.83 8.28 8.76
CA ARG A 51 0.75 7.96 7.82
C ARG A 51 1.21 8.07 6.36
N ASP A 52 2.08 9.02 6.05
CA ASP A 52 2.54 9.27 4.68
C ASP A 52 3.35 8.11 4.12
N TYR A 53 4.11 7.42 4.97
CA TYR A 53 4.82 6.20 4.60
C TYR A 53 3.83 5.15 4.06
N TRP A 54 2.76 4.86 4.81
CA TRP A 54 1.77 3.85 4.44
C TRP A 54 0.99 4.23 3.19
N LEU A 55 0.66 5.52 3.03
CA LEU A 55 -0.04 6.01 1.83
C LEU A 55 0.83 5.88 0.57
N LYS A 56 2.12 6.24 0.66
CA LYS A 56 3.07 6.09 -0.45
C LYS A 56 3.28 4.62 -0.79
N LEU A 57 3.54 3.79 0.21
CA LEU A 57 3.78 2.35 0.00
C LEU A 57 2.56 1.68 -0.61
N TYR A 58 1.36 1.95 -0.11
CA TYR A 58 0.12 1.45 -0.71
C TYR A 58 -0.03 1.89 -2.16
N SER A 59 0.25 3.16 -2.48
CA SER A 59 0.17 3.66 -3.86
C SER A 59 1.13 2.93 -4.80
N GLN A 60 2.36 2.63 -4.34
CA GLN A 60 3.32 1.84 -5.10
C GLN A 60 2.83 0.40 -5.31
N CYS A 61 2.35 -0.24 -4.23
CA CYS A 61 1.81 -1.60 -4.28
C CYS A 61 0.59 -1.71 -5.20
N HIS A 62 -0.28 -0.68 -5.19
CA HIS A 62 -1.46 -0.61 -6.03
C HIS A 62 -1.12 -0.43 -7.51
N SER A 63 -0.07 0.33 -7.83
CA SER A 63 0.45 0.43 -9.20
C SER A 63 0.95 -0.94 -9.70
N VAL A 64 1.73 -1.65 -8.88
CA VAL A 64 2.25 -2.98 -9.23
C VAL A 64 1.13 -4.02 -9.36
N ALA A 65 0.12 -4.00 -8.47
CA ALA A 65 -1.03 -4.90 -8.53
C ALA A 65 -1.86 -4.74 -9.82
N ARG A 66 -1.77 -3.57 -10.48
CA ARG A 66 -2.37 -3.30 -11.79
C ARG A 66 -1.52 -3.76 -12.98
N GLY A 67 -0.32 -4.27 -12.73
CA GLY A 67 0.63 -4.65 -13.77
C GLY A 67 1.38 -3.46 -14.38
N ASN A 68 1.34 -2.28 -13.76
CA ASN A 68 2.15 -1.15 -14.22
C ASN A 68 3.58 -1.35 -13.72
N GLU A 69 4.55 -1.27 -14.63
CA GLU A 69 5.96 -1.24 -14.27
C GLU A 69 6.22 -0.02 -13.38
N HIS A 70 6.78 -0.23 -12.20
CA HIS A 70 7.22 0.87 -11.35
C HIS A 70 8.47 1.47 -11.97
N VAL A 71 8.32 2.59 -12.67
CA VAL A 71 9.46 3.41 -13.11
C VAL A 71 9.86 4.30 -11.93
N PRO A 72 11.05 4.14 -11.34
CA PRO A 72 11.54 5.04 -10.30
C PRO A 72 11.62 6.44 -10.89
N GLN A 73 10.94 7.42 -10.29
CA GLN A 73 11.13 8.81 -10.66
C GLN A 73 12.39 9.32 -9.96
N GLU A 74 13.47 9.52 -10.74
CA GLU A 74 14.65 10.27 -10.31
C GLU A 74 14.26 11.74 -10.13
N ASN A 75 14.50 12.30 -8.93
CA ASN A 75 14.49 13.73 -8.64
C ASN A 75 15.89 14.15 -8.19
#